data_AF-A0A2V6CDR3-F1
#
_entry.id   AF-A0A2V6CDR3-F1
#
_cell.length_a   1.000
_cell.length_b   1.000
_cell.length_c   1.000
_cell.angle_alpha   90.00
_cell.angle_beta   90.00
_cell.angle_gamma   90.00
#
_symmetry.space_group_name_H-M   'P 1'
#
loop_
_entity.id
_entity.type
_entity.pdbx_description
1 polymer ?
#
loop_
_entity_poly.entity_id
_entity_poly.type
_entity_poly.pdbx_seq_one_letter_code
_entity_poly.pdbx_strand_id
1 'polypeptide(L)'
;MNAIETKESAVIKPTVANFCRASGQNLVARIEHTKQAILAEFRDVFEANEQLLRLALSEAEAMSWQTDYPFLVFPMLATEKAQAVAVWHARQRSMQRAPSA
;
A
#
# COMPACT_ATOMS: atom_id res chain seq x y z
N MET A 1 -43.36 -42.32 -6.53
CA MET A 1 -43.16 -40.86 -6.64
C MET A 1 -43.20 -40.33 -5.20
N ASN A 2 -42.13 -39.85 -4.56
CA ASN A 2 -40.90 -39.20 -5.05
C ASN A 2 -39.74 -39.49 -4.07
N ALA A 3 -38.53 -39.69 -4.61
CA ALA A 3 -37.30 -39.71 -3.83
C ALA A 3 -36.87 -38.26 -3.59
N ILE A 4 -36.77 -37.87 -2.33
CA ILE A 4 -36.17 -36.60 -1.93
C ILE A 4 -34.68 -36.88 -1.76
N GLU A 5 -33.89 -36.62 -2.81
CA GLU A 5 -32.44 -36.58 -2.71
C GLU A 5 -32.04 -35.33 -1.93
N THR A 6 -31.75 -35.51 -0.64
CA THR A 6 -31.04 -34.53 0.17
C THR A 6 -29.63 -34.37 -0.38
N LYS A 7 -29.42 -33.31 -1.17
CA LYS A 7 -28.07 -32.83 -1.53
C LYS A 7 -27.37 -32.37 -0.25
N GLU A 8 -26.54 -33.25 0.29
CA GLU A 8 -25.58 -32.90 1.32
C GLU A 8 -24.58 -31.91 0.71
N SER A 9 -24.82 -30.61 0.94
CA SER A 9 -23.90 -29.56 0.56
C SER A 9 -22.58 -29.80 1.30
N ALA A 10 -21.60 -30.33 0.57
CA ALA A 10 -20.26 -30.56 1.08
C ALA A 10 -19.69 -29.25 1.62
N VAL A 11 -19.71 -29.10 2.95
CA VAL A 11 -19.07 -27.99 3.63
C VAL A 11 -17.56 -28.15 3.41
N ILE A 12 -17.01 -27.33 2.52
CA ILE A 12 -15.57 -27.30 2.22
C ILE A 12 -14.87 -26.83 3.50
N LYS A 13 -14.32 -27.77 4.27
CA LYS A 13 -13.53 -27.45 5.46
C LYS A 13 -12.27 -26.68 5.01
N PRO A 14 -11.93 -25.56 5.65
CA PRO A 14 -10.77 -24.76 5.27
C PRO A 14 -9.49 -25.58 5.49
N THR A 15 -8.78 -25.90 4.40
CA THR A 15 -7.44 -26.49 4.45
C THR A 15 -6.42 -25.44 4.87
N VAL A 16 -5.33 -25.87 5.53
CA VAL A 16 -4.18 -25.00 5.86
C VAL A 16 -3.69 -24.21 4.65
N ALA A 17 -3.66 -24.82 3.46
CA ALA A 17 -3.28 -24.13 2.22
C ALA A 17 -4.21 -22.94 1.87
N ASN A 18 -5.52 -23.09 2.08
CA ASN A 18 -6.48 -22.02 1.85
C ASN A 18 -6.32 -20.89 2.89
N PHE A 19 -6.04 -21.27 4.14
CA PHE A 19 -5.76 -20.31 5.21
C PHE A 19 -4.49 -19.50 4.93
N CYS A 20 -3.36 -20.14 4.59
CA CYS A 20 -2.11 -19.46 4.27
C CYS A 20 -2.27 -18.51 3.09
N ARG A 21 -3.02 -18.92 2.06
CA ARG A 21 -3.34 -18.05 0.91
C ARG A 21 -4.14 -16.83 1.33
N ALA A 22 -5.22 -17.02 2.08
CA ALA A 22 -6.05 -15.92 2.57
C ALA A 22 -5.26 -14.96 3.46
N SER A 23 -4.38 -15.48 4.32
CA SER A 23 -3.47 -14.68 5.13
C SER A 23 -2.52 -13.85 4.26
N GLY A 24 -1.89 -14.47 3.25
CA GLY A 24 -1.01 -13.74 2.32
C GLY A 24 -1.75 -12.63 1.56
N GLN A 25 -2.96 -12.90 1.08
CA GLN A 25 -3.81 -11.90 0.42
C GLN A 25 -4.17 -10.74 1.35
N ASN A 26 -4.46 -11.03 2.63
CA ASN A 26 -4.75 -9.99 3.62
C ASN A 26 -3.53 -9.08 3.84
N LEU A 27 -2.32 -9.65 3.92
CA LEU A 27 -1.10 -8.86 4.08
C LEU A 27 -0.86 -7.92 2.89
N VAL A 28 -1.03 -8.40 1.67
CA VAL A 28 -0.92 -7.56 0.45
C VAL A 28 -1.98 -6.46 0.46
N ALA A 29 -3.23 -6.80 0.82
CA ALA A 29 -4.31 -5.82 0.92
C ALA A 29 -4.02 -4.72 1.96
N ARG A 30 -3.35 -5.04 3.07
CA ARG A 30 -2.94 -4.05 4.08
C ARG A 30 -1.89 -3.08 3.54
N ILE A 31 -0.92 -3.56 2.76
CA ILE A 31 0.08 -2.71 2.09
C ILE A 31 -0.63 -1.76 1.13
N GLU A 32 -1.54 -2.29 0.30
CA GLU A 32 -2.26 -1.47 -0.68
C GLU A 32 -3.16 -0.44 0.00
N HIS A 33 -3.91 -0.83 1.04
CA HIS A 33 -4.71 0.11 1.83
C HIS A 33 -3.86 1.24 2.43
N THR A 34 -2.67 0.91 2.92
CA THR A 34 -1.74 1.90 3.48
C THR A 34 -1.24 2.88 2.42
N LYS A 35 -0.92 2.40 1.20
CA LYS A 35 -0.57 3.28 0.07
C LYS A 35 -1.70 4.25 -0.25
N GLN A 36 -2.93 3.75 -0.37
CA GLN A 36 -4.09 4.59 -0.69
C GLN A 36 -4.37 5.64 0.39
N ALA A 37 -4.20 5.27 1.67
CA ALA A 37 -4.34 6.22 2.77
C ALA A 37 -3.30 7.36 2.67
N ILE A 38 -2.04 7.04 2.41
CA ILE A 38 -0.97 8.04 2.29
C ILE A 38 -1.13 8.88 1.01
N LEU A 39 -1.54 8.29 -0.11
CA LEU A 39 -1.87 9.03 -1.33
C LEU A 39 -2.97 10.06 -1.08
N ALA A 40 -4.01 9.69 -0.31
CA ALA A 40 -5.08 10.60 0.05
C ALA A 40 -4.60 11.72 0.99
N GLU A 41 -3.78 11.40 1.99
CA GLU A 41 -3.24 12.36 2.95
C GLU A 41 -2.36 13.44 2.28
N PHE A 42 -1.52 13.04 1.33
CA PHE A 42 -0.56 13.93 0.68
C PHE A 42 -1.04 14.53 -0.64
N ARG A 43 -2.30 14.27 -1.04
CA ARG A 43 -2.86 14.71 -2.33
C ARG A 43 -2.65 16.20 -2.58
N ASP A 44 -2.97 17.03 -1.60
CA ASP A 44 -2.92 18.50 -1.73
C ASP A 44 -1.49 19.03 -1.69
N VAL A 45 -0.53 18.25 -1.17
CA VAL A 45 0.89 18.63 -1.16
C VAL A 45 1.50 18.45 -2.55
N PHE A 46 1.16 17.36 -3.23
CA PHE A 46 1.79 16.99 -4.50
C PHE A 46 1.04 17.47 -5.74
N GLU A 47 -0.29 17.65 -5.68
CA GLU A 47 -1.15 18.11 -6.79
C GLU A 47 -0.72 17.49 -8.14
N ALA A 48 -0.05 18.26 -9.00
CA ALA A 48 0.39 17.86 -10.33
C ALA A 48 1.54 16.81 -10.35
N ASN A 49 2.23 16.61 -9.23
CA ASN A 49 3.37 15.70 -9.10
C ASN A 49 3.03 14.44 -8.28
N GLU A 50 1.79 13.94 -8.37
CA GLU A 50 1.37 12.69 -7.72
C GLU A 50 2.31 11.52 -8.03
N GLN A 51 2.87 11.49 -9.25
CA GLN A 51 3.85 10.47 -9.66
C GLN A 51 5.07 10.42 -8.75
N LEU A 52 5.52 11.55 -8.20
CA LEU A 52 6.65 11.62 -7.28
C LEU A 52 6.32 10.93 -5.95
N LEU A 53 5.11 11.10 -5.44
CA LEU A 53 4.64 10.40 -4.25
C LEU A 53 4.51 8.90 -4.51
N ARG A 54 4.00 8.49 -5.68
CA ARG A 54 3.94 7.06 -6.06
C ARG A 54 5.32 6.42 -6.12
N LEU A 55 6.33 7.11 -6.63
CA LEU A 55 7.72 6.65 -6.61
C LEU A 55 8.25 6.45 -5.18
N ALA A 56 7.98 7.41 -4.29
CA ALA A 56 8.37 7.32 -2.88
C ALA A 56 7.74 6.11 -2.18
N LEU A 57 6.46 5.83 -2.48
CA LEU A 57 5.74 4.67 -1.95
C LEU A 57 6.26 3.35 -2.52
N SER A 58 6.61 3.30 -3.81
CA SER A 58 7.24 2.13 -4.43
C SER A 58 8.62 1.84 -3.84
N GLU A 59 9.40 2.88 -3.53
CA GLU A 59 10.69 2.73 -2.87
C GLU A 59 10.52 2.18 -1.44
N ALA A 60 9.58 2.75 -0.66
CA ALA A 60 9.25 2.25 0.67
C ALA A 60 8.80 0.78 0.65
N GLU A 61 7.99 0.39 -0.34
CA GLU A 61 7.57 -0.99 -0.53
C GLU A 61 8.76 -1.89 -0.84
N ALA A 62 9.59 -1.52 -1.80
CA ALA A 62 10.78 -2.29 -2.17
C ALA A 62 11.74 -2.48 -0.99
N MET A 63 11.91 -1.45 -0.14
CA MET A 63 12.70 -1.55 1.09
C MET A 63 12.04 -2.46 2.12
N SER A 64 10.72 -2.39 2.28
CA SER A 64 10.00 -3.26 3.22
C SER A 64 10.16 -4.74 2.89
N TRP A 65 10.20 -5.09 1.59
CA TRP A 65 10.41 -6.47 1.12
C TRP A 65 11.82 -7.01 1.38
N GLN A 66 12.77 -6.18 1.79
CA GLN A 66 14.11 -6.61 2.22
C GLN A 66 14.15 -7.02 3.71
N THR A 67 13.01 -6.96 4.40
CA THR A 67 12.86 -7.33 5.81
C THR A 67 12.04 -8.60 5.98
N ASP A 68 12.17 -9.25 7.13
CA ASP A 68 11.38 -10.45 7.46
C ASP A 68 9.88 -10.14 7.69
N TYR A 69 9.55 -8.88 7.97
CA TYR A 69 8.18 -8.43 8.28
C TYR A 69 7.76 -7.17 7.51
N PRO A 70 7.61 -7.26 6.17
CA PRO A 70 7.35 -6.10 5.30
C PRO A 70 6.11 -5.29 5.72
N PHE A 71 5.04 -5.97 6.11
CA PHE A 71 3.77 -5.37 6.52
C PHE A 71 3.82 -4.61 7.85
N LEU A 72 4.84 -4.83 8.68
CA LEU A 72 5.06 -4.07 9.92
C LEU A 72 5.85 -2.79 9.67
N VAL A 73 6.85 -2.86 8.77
CA VAL A 73 7.76 -1.75 8.51
C VAL A 73 7.26 -0.82 7.41
N PHE A 74 6.49 -1.34 6.45
CA PHE A 74 6.02 -0.57 5.30
C PHE A 74 5.27 0.72 5.68
N PRO A 75 4.31 0.73 6.62
CA PRO A 75 3.57 1.96 6.93
C PRO A 75 4.46 3.10 7.43
N MET A 76 5.45 2.77 8.25
CA MET A 76 6.41 3.74 8.76
C MET A 76 7.32 4.24 7.64
N LEU A 77 7.95 3.33 6.86
CA LEU A 77 8.81 3.69 5.73
C LEU A 77 8.07 4.54 4.67
N ALA A 78 6.83 4.19 4.36
CA ALA A 78 6.01 4.89 3.38
C ALA A 78 5.71 6.33 3.83
N THR A 79 5.41 6.52 5.12
CA THR A 79 5.17 7.84 5.71
C THR A 79 6.44 8.68 5.70
N GLU A 80 7.57 8.11 6.13
CA GLU A 80 8.87 8.80 6.15
C GLU A 80 9.30 9.24 4.74
N LYS A 81 9.16 8.35 3.75
CA LYS A 81 9.48 8.66 2.35
C LYS A 81 8.54 9.74 1.79
N ALA A 82 7.24 9.66 2.04
CA ALA A 82 6.28 10.68 1.63
C ALA A 82 6.60 12.05 2.22
N GLN A 83 6.91 12.12 3.52
CA GLN A 83 7.30 13.35 4.21
C GLN A 83 8.61 13.93 3.66
N ALA A 84 9.64 13.10 3.47
CA ALA A 84 10.92 13.54 2.93
C ALA A 84 10.77 14.15 1.52
N VAL A 85 9.97 13.51 0.67
CA VAL A 85 9.69 13.98 -0.68
C VAL A 85 8.81 15.23 -0.67
N ALA A 86 7.89 15.37 0.29
CA ALA A 86 7.09 16.58 0.46
C ALA A 86 7.95 17.79 0.82
N VAL A 87 8.87 17.63 1.77
CA VAL A 87 9.85 18.67 2.15
C VAL A 87 10.74 19.04 0.97
N TRP A 88 11.25 18.05 0.24
CA TRP A 88 12.07 18.27 -0.94
C TRP A 88 11.29 19.03 -2.03
N HIS A 89 10.05 18.62 -2.30
CA HIS A 89 9.19 19.24 -3.32
C HIS A 89 8.83 20.69 -2.97
N ALA A 90 8.57 20.99 -1.70
CA ALA A 90 8.37 22.35 -1.22
C ALA A 90 9.63 23.22 -1.48
N ARG A 91 10.82 22.69 -1.19
CA ARG A 91 12.10 23.37 -1.44
C ARG A 91 12.35 23.60 -2.94
N GLN A 92 12.01 22.64 -3.79
CA GLN A 92 12.13 22.80 -5.25
C GLN A 92 11.18 23.90 -5.75
N ARG A 93 9.93 23.91 -5.30
CA ARG A 93 8.96 24.96 -5.63
C ARG A 93 9.44 26.35 -5.19
N SER A 94 10.06 26.47 -4.01
CA SER A 94 10.61 27.76 -3.57
C SER A 94 11.79 28.22 -4.42
N MET A 95 12.65 27.30 -4.86
CA MET A 95 13.78 27.61 -5.75
C MET A 95 13.32 28.03 -7.15
N GLN A 96 12.32 27.35 -7.72
CA GLN A 96 11.76 27.72 -9.03
C GLN A 96 11.01 29.05 -9.02
N ARG A 97 10.48 29.46 -7.86
CA ARG A 97 9.80 30.76 -7.68
C ARG A 97 10.76 31.90 -7.37
N ALA A 98 12.00 31.61 -6.96
CA ALA A 98 13.02 32.64 -6.83
C ALA A 98 13.44 33.05 -8.25
N PRO A 99 13.24 34.31 -8.67
CA PRO A 99 13.73 34.76 -9.97
C PRO A 99 15.24 34.55 -10.01
N SER A 100 15.73 33.89 -11.05
CA SER A 100 17.13 33.94 -11.43
C SER A 100 17.54 35.42 -11.50
N ALA A 101 18.40 35.83 -10.58
CA ALA A 101 19.05 37.14 -10.62
C ALA A 101 20.03 37.22 -11.79
#